data_AF-A0A2V9YKK6-F1
#
_entry.id   AF-A0A2V9YKK6-F1
#
_cell.length_a   1.000
_cell.length_b   1.000
_cell.length_c   1.000
_cell.angle_alpha   90.00
_cell.angle_beta   90.00
_cell.angle_gamma   90.00
#
_symmetry.space_group_name_H-M   'P 1'
#
loop_
_entity.id
_entity.type
_entity.pdbx_description
1 polymer ?
#
loop_
_entity_poly.entity_id
_entity_poly.type
_entity_poly.pdbx_seq_one_letter_code
_entity_poly.pdbx_strand_id
1 'polypeptide(L)' 'MRLASAQVSQACSDPQAQVMRVLTLQAEAGIRRDVATLDELLDSKYFHTNPDGSVMTRAETLQSYKNAHAVHV' A
#
# COMPACT_ATOMS: atom_id res chain seq x y z
N MET A 1 -31.58 -20.51 18.84
CA MET A 1 -30.91 -20.21 17.54
C MET A 1 -30.15 -18.90 17.71
N ARG A 2 -28.86 -18.96 18.09
CA ARG A 2 -27.98 -17.79 18.27
C ARG A 2 -26.53 -18.19 17.96
N LEU A 3 -26.14 -18.13 16.69
CA LEU A 3 -24.74 -18.19 16.24
C LEU A 3 -24.63 -17.47 14.89
N ALA A 4 -24.58 -16.14 14.92
CA ALA A 4 -24.22 -15.34 13.73
C ALA A 4 -23.24 -14.20 14.05
N SER A 5 -22.89 -14.01 15.34
CA SER A 5 -22.14 -12.84 15.80
C SER A 5 -20.63 -13.08 15.95
N ALA A 6 -20.14 -14.31 15.78
CA ALA A 6 -18.73 -14.65 15.96
C ALA A 6 -17.90 -14.64 14.66
N GLN A 7 -18.56 -14.78 13.49
CA GLN A 7 -17.87 -14.91 12.20
C GLN A 7 -17.37 -13.58 11.61
N VAL A 8 -17.94 -12.45 12.02
CA VAL A 8 -17.45 -11.13 11.59
C VAL A 8 -16.11 -10.79 12.28
N SER A 9 -15.87 -11.31 13.49
CA SER A 9 -14.68 -10.98 14.29
C SER A 9 -13.43 -11.78 13.90
N GLN A 10 -13.57 -12.97 13.30
CA GLN A 10 -12.44 -13.82 12.92
C GLN A 10 -11.77 -13.43 11.59
N ALA A 11 -12.49 -12.76 10.69
CA ALA A 11 -11.89 -12.22 9.46
C ALA A 11 -10.85 -11.11 9.75
N CYS A 12 -10.90 -10.50 10.93
CA CYS A 12 -9.93 -9.50 11.39
C CYS A 12 -8.70 -10.12 12.08
N SER A 13 -8.63 -11.43 12.29
CA SER A 13 -7.55 -12.06 13.08
C SER A 13 -6.59 -12.96 12.30
N ASP A 14 -6.86 -13.27 11.02
CA ASP A 14 -5.91 -14.03 10.19
C ASP A 14 -4.79 -13.10 9.68
N PRO A 15 -3.52 -13.29 10.12
CA PRO A 15 -2.42 -12.46 9.68
C PRO A 15 -2.20 -12.48 8.17
N GLN A 16 -2.46 -13.62 7.52
CA GLN A 16 -2.29 -13.73 6.07
C GLN A 16 -3.32 -12.87 5.34
N ALA A 17 -4.60 -12.96 5.72
CA ALA A 17 -5.65 -12.11 5.17
C ALA A 17 -5.34 -10.61 5.38
N GLN A 18 -4.79 -10.23 6.53
CA GLN A 18 -4.39 -8.85 6.81
C GLN A 18 -3.25 -8.37 5.89
N VAL A 19 -2.20 -9.17 5.71
CA VAL A 19 -1.10 -8.85 4.79
C VAL A 19 -1.62 -8.69 3.37
N MET A 20 -2.44 -9.62 2.89
CA MET A 20 -3.02 -9.55 1.55
C MET A 20 -3.89 -8.30 1.37
N ARG A 21 -4.66 -7.93 2.40
CA ARG A 21 -5.46 -6.69 2.38
C ARG A 21 -4.57 -5.45 2.21
N VAL A 22 -3.47 -5.35 2.96
CA VAL A 22 -2.53 -4.22 2.87
C VAL A 22 -1.87 -4.16 1.49
N LEU A 23 -1.42 -5.30 0.96
CA LEU A 23 -0.80 -5.37 -0.37
C LEU A 23 -1.76 -4.94 -1.48
N THR A 24 -3.02 -5.40 -1.42
CA THR A 24 -4.05 -4.98 -2.40
C THR A 24 -4.32 -3.48 -2.31
N LEU A 25 -4.50 -2.93 -1.11
CA LEU A 25 -4.71 -1.49 -0.89
C LEU A 25 -3.54 -0.67 -1.42
N GLN A 26 -2.31 -1.09 -1.15
CA GLN A 26 -1.11 -0.41 -1.63
C GLN A 26 -1.01 -0.43 -3.15
N ALA A 27 -1.24 -1.59 -3.78
CA ALA A 27 -1.20 -1.73 -5.23
C ALA A 27 -2.24 -0.83 -5.91
N GLU A 28 -3.48 -0.84 -5.42
CA GLU A 28 -4.54 0.01 -5.93
C GLU A 28 -4.24 1.51 -5.75
N ALA A 29 -3.74 1.91 -4.58
CA ALA A 29 -3.34 3.28 -4.32
C ALA A 29 -2.20 3.72 -5.26
N GLY A 30 -1.24 2.84 -5.52
CA GLY A 30 -0.17 3.07 -6.49
C GLY A 30 -0.71 3.28 -7.91
N ILE A 31 -1.61 2.42 -8.37
CA ILE A 31 -2.22 2.52 -9.71
C ILE A 31 -3.01 3.83 -9.86
N ARG A 32 -3.82 4.19 -8.85
CA ARG A 32 -4.64 5.42 -8.86
C ARG A 32 -3.85 6.68 -8.51
N ARG A 33 -2.57 6.56 -8.15
CA ARG A 33 -1.76 7.64 -7.57
C ARG A 33 -2.42 8.30 -6.35
N ASP A 34 -3.06 7.50 -5.51
CA ASP A 34 -3.64 7.94 -4.24
C ASP A 34 -2.53 8.12 -3.20
N VAL A 35 -1.93 9.31 -3.20
CA VAL A 35 -0.80 9.66 -2.34
C VAL A 35 -1.18 9.65 -0.85
N ALA A 36 -2.42 9.99 -0.51
CA ALA A 36 -2.87 10.01 0.88
C ALA A 36 -2.88 8.59 1.46
N THR A 37 -3.47 7.64 0.73
CA THR A 37 -3.46 6.23 1.14
C THR A 37 -2.04 5.67 1.19
N LEU A 38 -1.17 6.02 0.24
CA LEU A 38 0.24 5.59 0.28
C LEU A 38 0.99 6.17 1.48
N ASP A 39 0.73 7.42 1.87
CA ASP A 39 1.31 8.03 3.06
C ASP A 39 0.90 7.26 4.33
N GLU A 40 -0.34 6.83 4.45
CA GLU A 40 -0.79 6.03 5.60
C GLU A 40 -0.19 4.62 5.65
N LEU A 41 -0.03 3.97 4.48
CA LEU A 41 0.39 2.57 4.42
C LEU A 41 1.92 2.37 4.53
N LEU A 42 2.72 3.32 4.06
CA LEU A 42 4.17 3.18 4.02
C LEU A 42 4.80 3.48 5.39
N ASP A 43 5.55 2.49 5.92
CA ASP A 43 6.33 2.66 7.14
C ASP A 43 7.26 3.89 7.06
N SER A 44 7.44 4.57 8.18
CA SER A 44 8.31 5.76 8.29
C SER A 44 9.74 5.55 7.77
N LYS A 45 10.27 4.33 7.81
CA LYS A 45 11.61 3.93 7.33
C LYS A 45 11.59 3.27 5.95
N TYR A 46 10.45 3.31 5.25
CA TYR A 46 10.32 2.76 3.91
C TYR A 46 11.33 3.40 2.94
N PHE A 47 11.86 2.56 2.05
CA PHE A 47 12.64 2.98 0.89
C PHE A 47 12.25 2.14 -0.33
N HIS A 48 12.44 2.70 -1.51
CA HIS A 48 12.21 2.03 -2.80
C HIS A 48 13.53 1.92 -3.56
N THR A 49 13.89 0.73 -4.01
CA THR A 49 15.02 0.53 -4.91
C THR A 49 14.52 0.57 -6.35
N ASN A 50 15.00 1.55 -7.12
CA ASN A 50 14.72 1.67 -8.55
C ASN A 50 15.45 0.59 -9.36
N PRO A 51 15.05 0.34 -10.62
CA PRO A 51 15.71 -0.65 -11.49
C PRO A 51 17.20 -0.39 -11.75
N ASP A 52 17.65 0.87 -11.68
CA ASP A 52 19.05 1.26 -11.83
C ASP A 52 19.89 1.06 -10.55
N GLY A 53 19.27 0.55 -9.48
CA GLY A 53 19.90 0.35 -8.18
C GLY A 53 19.93 1.61 -7.30
N SER A 54 19.45 2.76 -7.78
CA SER A 54 19.27 3.94 -6.93
C SER A 54 18.17 3.71 -5.90
N VAL A 55 18.25 4.40 -4.77
CA VAL A 55 17.29 4.28 -3.67
C VAL A 55 16.57 5.61 -3.47
N MET A 56 15.25 5.54 -3.34
CA MET A 56 14.38 6.63 -2.94
C MET A 56 13.93 6.41 -1.50
N THR A 57 14.00 7.46 -0.68
CA THR A 57 13.33 7.52 0.61
C THR A 57 11.81 7.45 0.44
N ARG A 58 11.08 7.22 1.54
CA ARG A 58 9.62 7.35 1.57
C ARG A 58 9.12 8.69 1.03
N ALA A 59 9.76 9.81 1.42
CA ALA A 59 9.35 11.14 0.98
C ALA A 59 9.52 11.32 -0.54
N GLU A 60 10.64 10.86 -1.09
CA GLU A 60 10.91 10.89 -2.52
C GLU A 60 9.95 9.96 -3.28
N THR A 61 9.63 8.79 -2.72
CA THR A 61 8.62 7.87 -3.27
C THR A 61 7.25 8.54 -3.34
N LEU A 62 6.76 9.15 -2.26
CA LEU A 62 5.47 9.85 -2.29
C LEU A 62 5.48 11.03 -3.27
N GLN A 63 6.61 11.71 -3.42
CA GLN A 63 6.75 12.79 -4.39
C GLN A 63 6.71 12.28 -5.84
N SER A 64 7.20 11.08 -6.14
CA SER A 64 7.13 10.50 -7.49
C SER A 64 5.70 10.18 -7.91
N TYR A 65 4.82 9.78 -6.98
CA TYR A 65 3.39 9.59 -7.26
C TYR A 65 2.65 10.90 -7.56
N LYS A 66 3.05 12.02 -6.93
CA LYS A 66 2.50 13.36 -7.21
C LYS A 66 2.90 13.87 -8.59
N ASN A 67 4.11 13.54 -9.04
CA ASN A 67 4.65 14.02 -10.29
C ASN A 67 4.25 13.04 -11.42
N ALA A 68 3.18 13.35 -12.14
CA ALA A 68 2.81 12.61 -13.35
C ALA A 68 3.82 12.90 -14.47
N HIS A 69 4.82 12.03 -14.64
CA HIS A 69 5.47 11.90 -15.95
C HIS A 69 4.73 10.82 -16.73
N ALA A 70 4.09 11.24 -17.81
CA ALA A 70 3.65 10.36 -18.88
C ALA A 70 4.88 9.56 -19.33
N VAL A 71 4.87 8.25 -19.05
CA VAL A 71 5.77 7.35 -19.74
C VAL A 71 5.23 7.28 -21.17
N HIS A 72 5.90 7.97 -22.08
CA HIS A 72 5.76 7.66 -23.51
C HIS A 72 6.17 6.20 -23.68
N VAL A 73 5.26 5.48 -24.34
CA VAL A 73 5.30 4.06 -24.72
C VAL A 73 6.64 3.65 -25.31
#